data_AF-A0AAW2JEK1-F1
#
_entry.id   AF-A0AAW2JEK1-F1
#
_cell.length_a   1.000
_cell.length_b   1.000
_cell.length_c   1.000
_cell.angle_alpha   90.00
_cell.angle_beta   90.00
_cell.angle_gamma   90.00
#
_symmetry.space_group_name_H-M   'P 1'
#
loop_
_entity.id
_entity.type
_entity.pdbx_description
1 polymer ?
#
loop_
_entity_poly.entity_id
_entity_poly.type
_entity_poly.pdbx_seq_one_letter_code
_entity_poly.pdbx_strand_id
1 'polypeptide(L)'
;MAQRVTYSTILPLLVTANWLVLSGVSSANGASAVGDPGMRRDGLRVAFEGWNFCNEVGQEAPDMGSPRAADCFDLSNGSLIHKVTEADNKLGVGVSFPGVSPNALNNPDLYAVEKELYLGSLCEISDTPKPWQFWMVMLKNGNYDTNSGLCPENGKKVPPFKPGRFPCFGSGCMNQPILYHQPTALDGNGIMRGGFNGSYDLNSSTGGSTSYFEVVWEKKVGSGGWVFAHKLRTSRKYPWLMLYLRADATKGYSGGYHYDTRGMLKTLPESPNFKVRLSLDIKQGGGPKSQFYLIDIGSCWKNNGARCDGDVLTDVTRYSEMIVNPETPAWCSSTNIGNCPPYHITPNNTKILRNDTAHFPYGAYHYYCAPGNAQHLEKPYSTCDPYSNPQAQELLQLLPHPIWGEYGYPTKQGDGWIGNGRTWELDVGGLSSRLYFYQDPGSPPARRIWTSIDVGTEVFVSDQDQVAEWTLSDFDVILT
;
A
#
# COMPACT_ATOMS: atom_id res chain seq x y z
N MET A 1 0.93 80.81 -43.33
CA MET A 1 -0.31 81.40 -42.78
C MET A 1 -1.32 80.27 -42.65
N ALA A 2 -1.30 79.53 -41.54
CA ALA A 2 -2.00 79.84 -40.29
C ALA A 2 -3.53 79.82 -40.46
N GLN A 3 -4.15 78.68 -40.14
CA GLN A 3 -5.50 78.67 -39.60
C GLN A 3 -5.56 77.66 -38.45
N ARG A 4 -6.00 78.19 -37.31
CA ARG A 4 -6.12 77.54 -36.00
C ARG A 4 -7.28 76.56 -36.00
N VAL A 5 -7.12 75.43 -35.32
CA VAL A 5 -8.24 74.75 -34.65
C VAL A 5 -7.83 74.46 -33.21
N THR A 6 -8.70 74.89 -32.31
CA THR A 6 -8.64 74.89 -30.86
C THR A 6 -8.70 73.49 -30.26
N TYR A 7 -7.84 73.24 -29.26
CA TYR A 7 -7.88 72.10 -28.37
C TYR A 7 -9.00 72.26 -27.33
N SER A 8 -9.78 71.20 -27.09
CA SER A 8 -10.57 71.04 -25.87
C SER A 8 -10.08 69.80 -25.13
N THR A 9 -9.80 70.01 -23.85
CA THR A 9 -9.20 69.11 -22.87
C THR A 9 -10.18 68.04 -22.37
N ILE A 10 -9.81 66.77 -22.46
CA ILE A 10 -10.34 65.69 -21.62
C ILE A 10 -9.14 64.84 -21.15
N LEU A 11 -8.93 64.77 -19.84
CA LEU A 11 -8.01 63.85 -19.14
C LEU A 11 -8.87 62.94 -18.23
N PRO A 12 -8.37 61.81 -17.70
CA PRO A 12 -8.66 60.46 -18.19
C PRO A 12 -9.39 59.61 -17.15
N LEU A 13 -10.12 58.58 -17.57
CA LEU A 13 -10.48 57.45 -16.70
C LEU A 13 -9.49 56.32 -16.97
N LEU A 14 -8.49 56.19 -16.09
CA LEU A 14 -7.61 55.02 -16.03
C LEU A 14 -8.38 53.86 -15.42
N VAL A 15 -8.87 52.95 -16.27
CA VAL A 15 -9.34 51.63 -15.85
C VAL A 15 -8.11 50.73 -15.76
N THR A 16 -7.64 50.48 -14.54
CA THR A 16 -6.66 49.43 -14.27
C THR A 16 -7.32 48.07 -14.46
N ALA A 17 -7.13 47.47 -15.64
CA ALA A 17 -7.48 46.07 -15.87
C ALA A 17 -6.49 45.19 -15.08
N ASN A 18 -6.94 44.68 -13.94
CA ASN A 18 -6.28 43.59 -13.23
C ASN A 18 -6.28 42.36 -14.16
N TRP A 19 -5.13 42.09 -14.78
CA TRP A 19 -4.85 40.79 -15.39
C TRP A 19 -4.71 39.77 -14.26
N LEU A 20 -5.83 39.12 -13.93
CA LEU A 20 -5.81 37.84 -13.24
C LEU A 20 -5.05 36.86 -14.13
N VAL A 21 -3.77 36.66 -13.81
CA VAL A 21 -3.01 35.51 -14.25
C VAL A 21 -3.69 34.31 -13.60
N LEU A 22 -4.66 33.73 -14.31
CA LEU A 22 -5.10 32.36 -14.09
C LEU A 22 -3.87 31.50 -14.36
N SER A 23 -3.17 31.13 -13.30
CA SER A 23 -2.29 29.96 -13.28
C SER A 23 -3.17 28.77 -13.60
N GLY A 24 -3.31 28.49 -14.90
CA GLY A 24 -3.80 27.22 -15.38
C GLY A 24 -2.91 26.16 -14.79
N VAL A 25 -3.44 25.40 -13.83
CA VAL A 25 -2.90 24.10 -13.47
C VAL A 25 -2.88 23.31 -14.77
N SER A 26 -1.70 23.14 -15.35
CA SER A 26 -1.51 22.22 -16.46
C SER A 26 -1.88 20.84 -15.93
N SER A 27 -3.09 20.35 -16.23
CA SER A 27 -3.38 18.94 -16.07
C SER A 27 -2.38 18.21 -16.96
N ALA A 28 -1.38 17.56 -16.37
CA ALA A 28 -0.57 16.62 -17.11
C ALA A 28 -1.54 15.63 -17.78
N ASN A 29 -1.40 15.51 -19.09
CA ASN A 29 -2.35 14.90 -20.02
C ASN A 29 -2.25 13.35 -19.96
N GLY A 30 -2.26 12.79 -18.74
CA GLY A 30 -2.05 11.37 -18.47
C GLY A 30 -3.36 10.61 -18.25
N ALA A 31 -3.41 9.36 -18.71
CA ALA A 31 -4.53 8.47 -18.44
C ALA A 31 -4.38 7.84 -17.05
N SER A 32 -5.48 7.75 -16.29
CA SER A 32 -5.46 7.05 -15.01
C SER A 32 -5.38 5.53 -15.20
N ALA A 33 -4.51 4.91 -14.41
CA ALA A 33 -4.35 3.47 -14.30
C ALA A 33 -5.39 2.82 -13.38
N VAL A 34 -6.03 3.59 -12.49
CA VAL A 34 -7.06 3.08 -11.57
C VAL A 34 -8.47 3.20 -12.18
N GLY A 35 -9.37 2.33 -11.72
CA GLY A 35 -10.77 2.34 -12.12
C GLY A 35 -11.60 3.48 -11.53
N ASP A 36 -11.18 4.05 -10.38
CA ASP A 36 -11.85 5.16 -9.70
C ASP A 36 -10.88 6.33 -9.44
N PRO A 37 -10.50 7.10 -10.49
CA PRO A 37 -9.48 8.13 -10.38
C PRO A 37 -9.85 9.22 -9.37
N GLY A 38 -8.99 9.43 -8.37
CA GLY A 38 -9.21 10.40 -7.30
C GLY A 38 -10.35 10.02 -6.35
N MET A 39 -10.79 8.75 -6.36
CA MET A 39 -11.87 8.23 -5.52
C MET A 39 -13.21 8.96 -5.71
N ARG A 40 -13.54 9.38 -6.93
CA ARG A 40 -14.63 10.34 -7.21
C ARG A 40 -15.98 9.69 -7.50
N ARG A 41 -16.03 8.40 -7.79
CA ARG A 41 -17.28 7.69 -8.08
C ARG A 41 -18.22 7.72 -6.87
N ASP A 42 -19.53 7.88 -7.09
CA ASP A 42 -20.53 7.79 -5.99
C ASP A 42 -20.78 6.35 -5.54
N GLY A 43 -20.75 5.38 -6.46
CA GLY A 43 -20.62 3.99 -6.09
C GLY A 43 -19.20 3.69 -5.58
N LEU A 44 -19.08 2.74 -4.67
CA LEU A 44 -17.81 2.37 -4.04
C LEU A 44 -17.60 0.85 -4.11
N ARG A 45 -16.33 0.45 -4.15
CA ARG A 45 -15.88 -0.95 -4.06
C ARG A 45 -14.69 -1.03 -3.11
N VAL A 46 -14.90 -1.57 -1.92
CA VAL A 46 -13.84 -1.81 -0.95
C VAL A 46 -13.83 -3.29 -0.62
N ALA A 47 -12.65 -3.90 -0.62
CA ALA A 47 -12.44 -5.23 -0.09
C ALA A 47 -11.57 -5.16 1.18
N PHE A 48 -11.68 -6.19 2.01
CA PHE A 48 -10.85 -6.42 3.18
C PHE A 48 -10.09 -7.72 2.99
N GLU A 49 -8.80 -7.70 3.31
CA GLU A 49 -7.98 -8.89 3.49
C GLU A 49 -7.24 -8.86 4.84
N GLY A 50 -7.33 -9.98 5.57
CA GLY A 50 -6.59 -10.23 6.80
C GLY A 50 -5.51 -11.28 6.60
N TRP A 51 -4.35 -11.08 7.25
CA TRP A 51 -3.18 -11.93 7.12
C TRP A 51 -2.47 -12.23 8.43
N ASN A 52 -1.89 -13.43 8.50
CA ASN A 52 -0.82 -13.73 9.43
C ASN A 52 0.55 -13.24 8.92
N PHE A 53 1.62 -13.49 9.67
CA PHE A 53 2.95 -12.99 9.34
C PHE A 53 3.48 -13.41 7.96
N CYS A 54 3.12 -14.58 7.44
CA CYS A 54 3.60 -15.09 6.16
C CYS A 54 2.60 -14.96 5.00
N ASN A 55 1.62 -14.06 5.11
CA ASN A 55 0.56 -13.84 4.11
C ASN A 55 -0.25 -15.09 3.79
N GLU A 56 -0.54 -15.89 4.82
CA GLU A 56 -1.45 -17.01 4.73
C GLU A 56 -2.59 -16.83 5.74
N VAL A 57 -3.65 -17.64 5.60
CA VAL A 57 -4.76 -17.67 6.54
C VAL A 57 -4.39 -18.52 7.74
N GLY A 58 -3.86 -19.73 7.50
CA GLY A 58 -3.60 -20.74 8.52
C GLY A 58 -4.87 -21.30 9.11
N GLN A 59 -5.56 -20.53 9.96
CA GLN A 59 -6.83 -20.90 10.58
C GLN A 59 -7.80 -19.71 10.63
N GLU A 60 -9.07 -19.96 10.27
CA GLU A 60 -10.13 -18.96 10.39
C GLU A 60 -10.41 -18.61 11.86
N ALA A 61 -10.76 -17.34 12.10
CA ALA A 61 -11.24 -16.93 13.42
C ALA A 61 -12.60 -17.60 13.70
N PRO A 62 -12.84 -18.08 14.93
CA PRO A 62 -14.11 -18.72 15.28
C PRO A 62 -15.31 -17.82 14.93
N ASP A 63 -16.32 -18.42 14.30
CA ASP A 63 -17.58 -17.77 13.90
C ASP A 63 -17.46 -16.58 12.92
N MET A 64 -16.26 -16.31 12.38
CA MET A 64 -16.02 -15.22 11.43
C MET A 64 -16.01 -15.65 9.96
N GLY A 65 -15.55 -16.88 9.68
CA GLY A 65 -15.30 -17.37 8.33
C GLY A 65 -13.98 -16.85 7.76
N SER A 66 -13.87 -16.89 6.43
CA SER A 66 -12.64 -16.54 5.72
C SER A 66 -12.35 -15.04 5.85
N PRO A 67 -11.08 -14.62 6.03
CA PRO A 67 -10.66 -13.23 6.27
C PRO A 67 -10.70 -12.37 4.99
N ARG A 68 -11.80 -12.50 4.24
CA ARG A 68 -12.16 -11.71 3.07
C ARG A 68 -13.56 -11.18 3.23
N ALA A 69 -13.71 -9.88 3.03
CA ALA A 69 -15.02 -9.25 2.99
C ALA A 69 -15.02 -8.15 1.93
N ALA A 70 -16.19 -7.69 1.53
CA ALA A 70 -16.34 -6.58 0.62
C ALA A 70 -17.57 -5.72 0.96
N ASP A 71 -17.47 -4.44 0.62
CA ASP A 71 -18.59 -3.53 0.51
C ASP A 71 -18.60 -2.90 -0.89
N CYS A 72 -19.63 -3.25 -1.65
CA CYS A 72 -19.78 -2.84 -3.04
C CYS A 72 -21.21 -2.43 -3.31
N PHE A 73 -21.40 -1.21 -3.82
CA PHE A 73 -22.74 -0.74 -4.17
C PHE A 73 -22.71 0.28 -5.31
N ASP A 74 -23.81 0.35 -6.06
CA ASP A 74 -24.06 1.46 -6.98
C ASP A 74 -25.10 2.40 -6.38
N LEU A 75 -24.99 3.70 -6.67
CA LEU A 75 -26.03 4.67 -6.36
C LEU A 75 -27.01 4.76 -7.53
N SER A 76 -28.29 4.52 -7.28
CA SER A 76 -29.36 4.62 -8.28
C SER A 76 -30.63 5.19 -7.65
N ASN A 77 -31.21 6.21 -8.28
CA ASN A 77 -32.45 6.86 -7.82
C ASN A 77 -32.42 7.26 -6.33
N GLY A 78 -31.27 7.74 -5.83
CA GLY A 78 -31.11 8.14 -4.43
C GLY A 78 -31.08 6.97 -3.43
N SER A 79 -30.84 5.75 -3.89
CA SER A 79 -30.71 4.55 -3.05
C SER A 79 -29.42 3.79 -3.38
N LEU A 80 -28.85 3.14 -2.36
CA LEU A 80 -27.67 2.28 -2.51
C LEU A 80 -28.12 0.86 -2.90
N ILE A 81 -27.58 0.34 -4.00
CA ILE A 81 -27.80 -1.02 -4.48
C ILE A 81 -26.55 -1.83 -4.14
N HIS A 82 -26.57 -2.53 -3.01
CA HIS A 82 -25.47 -3.40 -2.60
C HIS A 82 -25.38 -4.64 -3.49
N LYS A 83 -24.16 -5.03 -3.84
CA LYS A 83 -23.82 -6.21 -4.64
C LYS A 83 -23.38 -7.40 -3.81
N VAL A 84 -22.92 -7.15 -2.59
CA VAL A 84 -22.43 -8.14 -1.65
C VAL A 84 -23.37 -8.17 -0.46
N THR A 85 -23.76 -9.36 -0.04
CA THR A 85 -24.60 -9.58 1.14
C THR A 85 -23.75 -9.94 2.36
N GLU A 86 -24.34 -9.81 3.54
CA GLU A 86 -23.72 -10.29 4.78
C GLU A 86 -23.41 -11.80 4.74
N ALA A 87 -24.23 -12.58 4.02
CA ALA A 87 -23.99 -14.02 3.84
C ALA A 87 -22.73 -14.28 3.01
N ASP A 88 -22.49 -13.49 1.95
CA ASP A 88 -21.27 -13.58 1.15
C ASP A 88 -20.03 -13.25 2.00
N ASN A 89 -20.12 -12.20 2.83
CA ASN A 89 -19.03 -11.81 3.74
C ASN A 89 -18.77 -12.87 4.83
N LYS A 90 -19.77 -13.65 5.25
CA LYS A 90 -19.65 -14.73 6.25
C LYS A 90 -19.22 -16.09 5.70
N LEU A 91 -18.98 -16.22 4.40
CA LEU A 91 -18.47 -17.46 3.81
C LEU A 91 -17.13 -17.87 4.45
N GLY A 92 -16.99 -19.15 4.77
CA GLY A 92 -15.80 -19.74 5.38
C GLY A 92 -15.63 -21.21 4.99
N VAL A 93 -14.48 -21.79 5.34
CA VAL A 93 -14.09 -23.16 4.98
C VAL A 93 -15.21 -24.16 5.28
N GLY A 94 -15.46 -25.06 4.33
CA GLY A 94 -16.56 -26.04 4.38
C GLY A 94 -17.89 -25.54 3.81
N VAL A 95 -18.07 -24.23 3.59
CA VAL A 95 -19.28 -23.67 2.99
C VAL A 95 -19.09 -23.45 1.49
N SER A 96 -19.97 -24.02 0.68
CA SER A 96 -19.91 -23.90 -0.78
C SER A 96 -20.42 -22.53 -1.26
N PHE A 97 -19.79 -21.99 -2.31
CA PHE A 97 -20.26 -20.84 -3.08
C PHE A 97 -20.02 -21.06 -4.59
N PRO A 98 -20.65 -20.27 -5.49
CA PRO A 98 -20.47 -20.44 -6.93
C PRO A 98 -19.00 -20.33 -7.36
N GLY A 99 -18.47 -21.40 -7.96
CA GLY A 99 -17.10 -21.45 -8.48
C GLY A 99 -16.03 -21.93 -7.51
N VAL A 100 -16.38 -22.21 -6.24
CA VAL A 100 -15.42 -22.77 -5.27
C VAL A 100 -14.94 -24.16 -5.71
N SER A 101 -13.65 -24.42 -5.59
CA SER A 101 -13.05 -25.71 -5.88
C SER A 101 -13.27 -26.69 -4.72
N PRO A 102 -13.38 -28.00 -4.98
CA PRO A 102 -13.46 -29.01 -3.93
C PRO A 102 -12.27 -28.99 -2.96
N ASN A 103 -11.10 -28.55 -3.44
CA ASN A 103 -9.88 -28.45 -2.63
C ASN A 103 -9.96 -27.28 -1.65
N ALA A 104 -10.51 -26.14 -2.07
CA ALA A 104 -10.67 -24.96 -1.23
C ALA A 104 -11.59 -25.23 -0.03
N LEU A 105 -12.58 -26.11 -0.17
CA LEU A 105 -13.52 -26.45 0.92
C LEU A 105 -12.85 -27.01 2.18
N ASN A 106 -11.59 -27.46 2.10
CA ASN A 106 -10.83 -27.96 3.23
C ASN A 106 -9.47 -27.25 3.40
N ASN A 107 -9.25 -26.12 2.73
CA ASN A 107 -8.00 -25.37 2.76
C ASN A 107 -8.31 -23.86 2.97
N PRO A 108 -8.07 -23.33 4.18
CA PRO A 108 -8.34 -21.92 4.50
C PRO A 108 -7.63 -20.92 3.60
N ASP A 109 -6.39 -21.20 3.22
CA ASP A 109 -5.58 -20.33 2.37
C ASP A 109 -6.19 -20.26 0.97
N LEU A 110 -6.46 -21.42 0.36
CA LEU A 110 -7.08 -21.48 -0.97
C LEU A 110 -8.53 -20.96 -0.96
N TYR A 111 -9.28 -21.19 0.13
CA TYR A 111 -10.63 -20.67 0.28
C TYR A 111 -10.66 -19.14 0.29
N ALA A 112 -9.72 -18.50 0.99
CA ALA A 112 -9.63 -17.04 0.99
C ALA A 112 -9.34 -16.48 -0.40
N VAL A 113 -8.43 -17.10 -1.16
CA VAL A 113 -8.18 -16.74 -2.57
C VAL A 113 -9.48 -16.80 -3.35
N GLU A 114 -10.15 -17.95 -3.36
CA GLU A 114 -11.31 -18.17 -4.21
C GLU A 114 -12.52 -17.32 -3.77
N LYS A 115 -12.68 -17.06 -2.47
CA LYS A 115 -13.68 -16.13 -1.95
C LYS A 115 -13.42 -14.70 -2.42
N GLU A 116 -12.17 -14.24 -2.43
CA GLU A 116 -11.82 -12.93 -2.98
C GLU A 116 -12.18 -12.83 -4.47
N LEU A 117 -11.90 -13.88 -5.24
CA LEU A 117 -12.27 -13.93 -6.66
C LEU A 117 -13.80 -13.89 -6.85
N TYR A 118 -14.54 -14.62 -6.03
CA TYR A 118 -16.01 -14.62 -6.01
C TYR A 118 -16.57 -13.23 -5.67
N LEU A 119 -16.11 -12.61 -4.56
CA LEU A 119 -16.50 -11.25 -4.19
C LEU A 119 -16.15 -10.26 -5.31
N GLY A 120 -14.97 -10.41 -5.92
CA GLY A 120 -14.54 -9.62 -7.07
C GLY A 120 -15.49 -9.73 -8.25
N SER A 121 -16.02 -10.93 -8.53
CA SER A 121 -17.00 -11.14 -9.61
C SER A 121 -18.35 -10.45 -9.35
N LEU A 122 -18.77 -10.35 -8.09
CA LEU A 122 -19.97 -9.61 -7.69
C LEU A 122 -19.75 -8.09 -7.80
N CYS A 123 -18.54 -7.64 -7.47
CA CYS A 123 -18.17 -6.24 -7.35
C CYS A 123 -17.65 -5.61 -8.65
N GLU A 124 -17.41 -6.41 -9.69
CA GLU A 124 -16.77 -5.96 -10.91
C GLU A 124 -17.48 -4.78 -11.58
N ILE A 125 -16.69 -3.83 -12.05
CA ILE A 125 -17.12 -2.75 -12.92
C ILE A 125 -16.47 -2.95 -14.28
N SER A 126 -17.30 -3.10 -15.31
CA SER A 126 -16.83 -3.14 -16.69
C SER A 126 -16.24 -1.78 -17.08
N ASP A 127 -15.02 -1.79 -17.61
CA ASP A 127 -14.28 -0.58 -18.02
C ASP A 127 -13.26 -0.93 -19.11
N THR A 128 -12.64 0.09 -19.70
CA THR A 128 -11.60 0.00 -20.72
C THR A 128 -10.25 0.47 -20.13
N PRO A 129 -9.14 -0.25 -20.38
CA PRO A 129 -9.00 -1.43 -21.25
C PRO A 129 -9.49 -2.75 -20.62
N LYS A 130 -9.74 -2.77 -19.31
CA LYS A 130 -10.13 -3.96 -18.55
C LYS A 130 -11.09 -3.57 -17.42
N PRO A 131 -11.91 -4.53 -16.96
CA PRO A 131 -12.70 -4.34 -15.75
C PRO A 131 -11.83 -4.20 -14.50
N TRP A 132 -12.42 -3.67 -13.43
CA TRP A 132 -11.78 -3.46 -12.13
C TRP A 132 -12.73 -3.76 -10.98
N GLN A 133 -12.17 -3.95 -9.77
CA GLN A 133 -12.89 -4.38 -8.59
C GLN A 133 -12.67 -3.45 -7.39
N PHE A 134 -11.53 -3.46 -6.71
CA PHE A 134 -11.45 -2.97 -5.31
C PHE A 134 -10.40 -1.90 -5.03
N TRP A 135 -10.73 -0.99 -4.12
CA TRP A 135 -9.76 -0.46 -3.16
C TRP A 135 -9.58 -1.53 -2.07
N MET A 136 -8.34 -1.93 -1.76
CA MET A 136 -8.10 -3.01 -0.81
C MET A 136 -7.68 -2.47 0.55
N VAL A 137 -8.40 -2.83 1.61
CA VAL A 137 -7.96 -2.66 3.00
C VAL A 137 -7.20 -3.92 3.40
N MET A 138 -5.89 -3.79 3.55
CA MET A 138 -5.03 -4.91 3.99
C MET A 138 -4.66 -4.74 5.46
N LEU A 139 -4.91 -5.77 6.25
CA LEU A 139 -4.52 -5.85 7.64
C LEU A 139 -3.62 -7.08 7.87
N LYS A 140 -2.45 -6.88 8.45
CA LYS A 140 -1.51 -7.96 8.77
C LYS A 140 -1.04 -7.88 10.21
N ASN A 141 -0.85 -9.04 10.84
CA ASN A 141 -0.20 -9.14 12.15
C ASN A 141 1.15 -9.84 12.06
N GLY A 142 2.01 -9.49 13.01
CA GLY A 142 3.42 -9.87 12.96
C GLY A 142 3.75 -11.08 13.81
N ASN A 143 2.74 -11.70 14.45
CA ASN A 143 2.99 -12.82 15.33
C ASN A 143 3.49 -14.00 14.52
N TYR A 144 4.48 -14.69 15.07
CA TYR A 144 5.22 -15.68 14.30
C TYR A 144 5.45 -16.99 15.06
N ASP A 145 4.69 -18.03 14.71
CA ASP A 145 4.80 -19.36 15.31
C ASP A 145 5.90 -20.19 14.67
N THR A 146 7.08 -20.10 15.25
CA THR A 146 8.28 -20.84 14.83
C THR A 146 8.21 -22.34 15.09
N ASN A 147 7.18 -22.84 15.81
CA ASN A 147 7.02 -24.26 16.13
C ASN A 147 6.04 -24.99 15.19
N SER A 148 5.31 -24.25 14.36
CA SER A 148 4.26 -24.80 13.50
C SER A 148 4.78 -25.34 12.15
N GLY A 149 5.87 -24.75 11.65
CA GLY A 149 6.33 -24.98 10.27
C GLY A 149 5.36 -24.44 9.20
N LEU A 150 4.40 -23.58 9.57
CA LEU A 150 3.40 -23.02 8.65
C LEU A 150 4.04 -22.09 7.62
N CYS A 151 4.95 -21.21 8.05
CA CYS A 151 5.57 -20.25 7.15
C CYS A 151 6.83 -20.84 6.49
N PRO A 152 6.94 -20.77 5.15
CA PRO A 152 8.12 -21.24 4.42
C PRO A 152 9.30 -20.26 4.56
N GLU A 153 10.52 -20.77 4.46
CA GLU A 153 11.76 -19.97 4.36
C GLU A 153 12.10 -19.72 2.89
N ASN A 154 11.80 -18.54 2.35
CA ASN A 154 11.99 -18.20 0.93
C ASN A 154 11.39 -19.28 -0.01
N GLY A 155 10.13 -19.65 0.21
CA GLY A 155 9.42 -20.68 -0.53
C GLY A 155 9.69 -22.12 -0.08
N LYS A 156 10.74 -22.37 0.71
CA LYS A 156 11.08 -23.72 1.17
C LYS A 156 10.31 -24.06 2.44
N LYS A 157 9.60 -25.18 2.42
CA LYS A 157 9.02 -25.73 3.66
C LYS A 157 10.15 -26.09 4.63
N VAL A 158 10.05 -25.62 5.86
CA VAL A 158 11.04 -25.86 6.89
C VAL A 158 10.41 -26.51 8.13
N PRO A 159 11.15 -27.34 8.87
CA PRO A 159 10.73 -27.78 10.19
C PRO A 159 10.69 -26.60 11.17
N PRO A 160 10.18 -26.80 12.40
CA PRO A 160 10.31 -25.84 13.48
C PRO A 160 11.74 -25.28 13.61
N PHE A 161 11.85 -23.97 13.83
CA PHE A 161 13.13 -23.25 13.91
C PHE A 161 13.15 -22.33 15.14
N LYS A 162 14.29 -21.65 15.36
CA LYS A 162 14.48 -20.84 16.57
C LYS A 162 13.57 -19.61 16.57
N PRO A 163 12.91 -19.29 17.70
CA PRO A 163 12.11 -18.08 17.84
C PRO A 163 12.88 -16.81 17.44
N GLY A 164 12.23 -15.98 16.63
CA GLY A 164 12.73 -14.68 16.19
C GLY A 164 12.40 -13.55 17.16
N ARG A 165 12.41 -12.31 16.66
CA ARG A 165 12.04 -11.10 17.41
C ARG A 165 10.53 -10.93 17.56
N PHE A 166 9.75 -11.62 16.74
CA PHE A 166 8.31 -11.54 16.70
C PHE A 166 7.68 -12.47 17.74
N PRO A 167 6.73 -11.99 18.55
CA PRO A 167 6.15 -12.79 19.61
C PRO A 167 5.20 -13.86 19.08
N CYS A 168 5.03 -14.92 19.86
CA CYS A 168 3.93 -15.86 19.72
C CYS A 168 3.54 -16.32 21.12
N PHE A 169 2.25 -16.29 21.43
CA PHE A 169 1.70 -16.67 22.74
C PHE A 169 1.19 -18.12 22.79
N GLY A 170 1.67 -18.97 21.88
CA GLY A 170 1.25 -20.36 21.73
C GLY A 170 0.22 -20.56 20.62
N SER A 171 -0.53 -21.66 20.69
CA SER A 171 -1.53 -22.03 19.69
C SER A 171 -2.49 -20.87 19.41
N GLY A 172 -2.71 -20.59 18.13
CA GLY A 172 -3.57 -19.49 17.66
C GLY A 172 -2.93 -18.10 17.69
N CYS A 173 -1.60 -17.98 17.86
CA CYS A 173 -0.92 -16.69 17.78
C CYS A 173 -0.85 -16.11 16.36
N MET A 174 -0.82 -16.98 15.34
CA MET A 174 -0.92 -16.64 13.91
C MET A 174 -2.35 -16.86 13.43
N ASN A 175 -3.26 -15.99 13.87
CA ASN A 175 -4.68 -16.09 13.57
C ASN A 175 -5.15 -14.98 12.63
N GLN A 176 -6.45 -15.02 12.34
CA GLN A 176 -7.18 -13.99 11.62
C GLN A 176 -7.91 -13.04 12.58
N PRO A 177 -8.18 -11.80 12.15
CA PRO A 177 -8.89 -10.84 12.99
C PRO A 177 -10.38 -11.18 13.10
N ILE A 178 -11.01 -10.78 14.20
CA ILE A 178 -12.44 -10.50 14.21
C ILE A 178 -12.66 -9.27 13.32
N LEU A 179 -13.64 -9.35 12.43
CA LEU A 179 -14.01 -8.30 11.49
C LEU A 179 -15.49 -7.97 11.64
N TYR A 180 -15.80 -6.72 11.96
CA TYR A 180 -17.13 -6.17 11.88
C TYR A 180 -17.24 -5.30 10.63
N HIS A 181 -18.18 -5.65 9.76
CA HIS A 181 -18.56 -4.85 8.60
C HIS A 181 -19.75 -3.97 8.98
N GLN A 182 -19.61 -2.66 8.75
CA GLN A 182 -20.74 -1.74 8.71
C GLN A 182 -21.09 -1.46 7.24
N PRO A 183 -22.20 -2.03 6.72
CA PRO A 183 -22.65 -1.74 5.36
C PRO A 183 -22.80 -0.24 5.13
N THR A 184 -22.33 0.21 3.97
CA THR A 184 -22.44 1.62 3.61
C THR A 184 -23.89 2.05 3.58
N ALA A 185 -24.23 3.13 4.28
CA ALA A 185 -25.57 3.69 4.32
C ALA A 185 -25.56 5.13 3.81
N LEU A 186 -26.68 5.55 3.19
CA LEU A 186 -26.95 6.93 2.79
C LEU A 186 -27.84 7.59 3.83
N ASP A 187 -27.39 8.71 4.40
CA ASP A 187 -28.17 9.48 5.37
C ASP A 187 -29.07 10.55 4.71
N GLY A 188 -29.90 11.20 5.53
CA GLY A 188 -30.81 12.25 5.07
C GLY A 188 -30.13 13.54 4.59
N ASN A 189 -28.83 13.72 4.85
CA ASN A 189 -28.03 14.86 4.40
C ASN A 189 -27.28 14.57 3.09
N GLY A 190 -27.44 13.37 2.53
CA GLY A 190 -26.76 12.93 1.32
C GLY A 190 -25.32 12.44 1.57
N ILE A 191 -24.99 12.07 2.81
CA ILE A 191 -23.70 11.51 3.19
C ILE A 191 -23.79 9.99 3.14
N MET A 192 -22.86 9.37 2.41
CA MET A 192 -22.67 7.93 2.38
C MET A 192 -21.51 7.57 3.31
N ARG A 193 -21.73 6.62 4.22
CA ARG A 193 -20.74 6.18 5.21
C ARG A 193 -20.80 4.69 5.46
N GLY A 194 -19.65 4.03 5.47
CA GLY A 194 -19.49 2.61 5.83
C GLY A 194 -18.15 2.38 6.50
N GLY A 195 -17.83 1.13 6.85
CA GLY A 195 -16.53 0.83 7.42
C GLY A 195 -16.27 -0.63 7.75
N PHE A 196 -15.00 -0.91 7.98
CA PHE A 196 -14.50 -2.15 8.58
C PHE A 196 -13.83 -1.82 9.91
N ASN A 197 -14.08 -2.61 10.94
CA ASN A 197 -13.31 -2.53 12.18
C ASN A 197 -13.17 -3.90 12.84
N GLY A 198 -12.29 -4.00 13.82
CA GLY A 198 -12.10 -5.27 14.51
C GLY A 198 -10.83 -5.36 15.33
N SER A 199 -10.42 -6.60 15.63
CA SER A 199 -9.30 -6.89 16.51
C SER A 199 -8.71 -8.27 16.26
N TYR A 200 -7.41 -8.43 16.47
CA TYR A 200 -6.78 -9.75 16.55
C TYR A 200 -6.93 -10.39 17.94
N ASP A 201 -7.33 -9.64 18.96
CA ASP A 201 -7.52 -10.13 20.32
C ASP A 201 -8.85 -10.91 20.46
N LEU A 202 -8.90 -12.14 19.94
CA LEU A 202 -10.12 -12.98 19.88
C LEU A 202 -10.81 -13.23 21.24
N ASN A 203 -10.05 -13.22 22.34
CA ASN A 203 -10.50 -13.59 23.69
C ASN A 203 -10.35 -12.43 24.69
N SER A 204 -10.52 -11.18 24.29
CA SER A 204 -10.31 -10.07 25.22
C SER A 204 -11.33 -10.08 26.36
N SER A 205 -10.88 -10.29 27.58
CA SER A 205 -11.68 -9.97 28.77
C SER A 205 -11.85 -8.46 28.89
N THR A 206 -13.06 -8.02 29.26
CA THR A 206 -13.36 -6.62 29.57
C THR A 206 -12.35 -6.06 30.58
N GLY A 207 -11.49 -5.12 30.14
CA GLY A 207 -10.50 -4.44 30.98
C GLY A 207 -9.04 -4.54 30.53
N GLY A 208 -8.72 -5.35 29.51
CA GLY A 208 -7.39 -5.38 28.87
C GLY A 208 -7.22 -4.36 27.74
N SER A 209 -5.97 -4.02 27.41
CA SER A 209 -5.66 -3.26 26.20
C SER A 209 -5.68 -4.17 24.99
N THR A 210 -6.64 -3.95 24.09
CA THR A 210 -6.86 -4.76 22.90
C THR A 210 -6.29 -4.07 21.66
N SER A 211 -5.83 -4.89 20.71
CA SER A 211 -5.53 -4.41 19.37
C SER A 211 -6.82 -3.92 18.73
N TYR A 212 -6.73 -2.94 17.86
CA TYR A 212 -7.89 -2.41 17.16
C TYR A 212 -7.47 -1.92 15.78
N PHE A 213 -8.29 -2.22 14.79
CA PHE A 213 -8.22 -1.54 13.50
C PHE A 213 -9.60 -0.99 13.15
N GLU A 214 -9.60 0.11 12.41
CA GLU A 214 -10.80 0.70 11.86
C GLU A 214 -10.45 1.43 10.56
N VAL A 215 -11.27 1.23 9.56
CA VAL A 215 -11.28 2.00 8.33
C VAL A 215 -12.72 2.43 8.07
N VAL A 216 -12.97 3.73 8.14
CA VAL A 216 -14.26 4.35 7.83
C VAL A 216 -14.11 5.13 6.55
N TRP A 217 -15.03 4.93 5.60
CA TRP A 217 -15.09 5.73 4.38
C TRP A 217 -16.34 6.59 4.40
N GLU A 218 -16.19 7.85 3.97
CA GLU A 218 -17.27 8.81 3.88
C GLU A 218 -17.19 9.62 2.59
N LYS A 219 -18.35 9.91 2.01
CA LYS A 219 -18.48 10.81 0.86
C LYS A 219 -19.88 11.44 0.80
N LYS A 220 -19.95 12.69 0.36
CA LYS A 220 -21.23 13.32 -0.02
C LYS A 220 -21.57 13.02 -1.47
N VAL A 221 -22.80 12.59 -1.74
CA VAL A 221 -23.28 12.29 -3.10
C VAL A 221 -23.02 13.46 -4.06
N GLY A 222 -22.41 13.16 -5.21
CA GLY A 222 -22.14 14.12 -6.28
C GLY A 222 -21.07 15.16 -5.97
N SER A 223 -20.34 15.04 -4.85
CA SER A 223 -19.36 16.04 -4.40
C SER A 223 -18.07 15.41 -3.89
N GLY A 224 -16.93 15.90 -4.39
CA GLY A 224 -15.60 15.46 -3.95
C GLY A 224 -15.30 13.98 -4.23
N GLY A 225 -14.30 13.46 -3.52
CA GLY A 225 -13.95 12.03 -3.51
C GLY A 225 -14.24 11.39 -2.14
N TRP A 226 -14.12 10.08 -2.07
CA TRP A 226 -14.16 9.34 -0.81
C TRP A 226 -12.98 9.72 0.08
N VAL A 227 -13.25 9.86 1.37
CA VAL A 227 -12.23 10.04 2.40
C VAL A 227 -12.21 8.79 3.26
N PHE A 228 -11.06 8.14 3.33
CA PHE A 228 -10.83 6.98 4.18
C PHE A 228 -10.10 7.40 5.45
N ALA A 229 -10.79 7.32 6.59
CA ALA A 229 -10.23 7.51 7.91
C ALA A 229 -9.78 6.16 8.48
N HIS A 230 -8.53 6.08 8.87
CA HIS A 230 -7.91 4.87 9.38
C HIS A 230 -7.50 5.06 10.84
N LYS A 231 -7.61 3.99 11.60
CA LYS A 231 -7.09 3.89 12.97
C LYS A 231 -6.50 2.51 13.17
N LEU A 232 -5.31 2.46 13.75
CA LEU A 232 -4.62 1.25 14.11
C LEU A 232 -4.10 1.36 15.53
N ARG A 233 -4.33 0.34 16.35
CA ARG A 233 -3.82 0.23 17.71
C ARG A 233 -3.20 -1.13 17.94
N THR A 234 -1.96 -1.16 18.41
CA THR A 234 -1.30 -2.39 18.87
C THR A 234 -1.74 -2.77 20.28
N SER A 235 -1.48 -4.02 20.63
CA SER A 235 -1.59 -4.51 22.01
C SER A 235 -0.33 -5.27 22.40
N ARG A 236 -0.21 -5.63 23.67
CA ARG A 236 0.87 -6.52 24.13
C ARG A 236 0.90 -7.88 23.41
N LYS A 237 -0.26 -8.39 22.97
CA LYS A 237 -0.34 -9.66 22.23
C LYS A 237 -0.03 -9.50 20.74
N TYR A 238 -0.30 -8.31 20.19
CA TYR A 238 -0.04 -7.96 18.80
C TYR A 238 0.71 -6.63 18.74
N PRO A 239 2.01 -6.64 19.12
CA PRO A 239 2.82 -5.43 19.17
C PRO A 239 3.36 -5.02 17.80
N TRP A 240 3.12 -5.85 16.78
CA TRP A 240 3.38 -5.57 15.38
C TRP A 240 2.07 -5.71 14.60
N LEU A 241 1.65 -4.64 13.94
CA LEU A 241 0.47 -4.59 13.08
C LEU A 241 0.72 -3.67 11.90
N MET A 242 0.13 -4.02 10.76
CA MET A 242 0.19 -3.28 9.52
C MET A 242 -1.23 -3.06 8.98
N LEU A 243 -1.55 -1.84 8.57
CA LEU A 243 -2.84 -1.49 7.98
C LEU A 243 -2.64 -0.54 6.80
N TYR A 244 -3.02 -0.98 5.60
CA TYR A 244 -2.90 -0.23 4.35
C TYR A 244 -4.23 -0.07 3.62
N LEU A 245 -4.31 1.00 2.83
CA LEU A 245 -5.18 1.07 1.67
C LEU A 245 -4.34 0.87 0.41
N ARG A 246 -4.71 -0.10 -0.44
CA ARG A 246 -3.96 -0.46 -1.65
C ARG A 246 -4.76 -0.26 -2.93
N ALA A 247 -4.05 0.13 -3.98
CA ALA A 247 -4.46 -0.03 -5.37
C ALA A 247 -3.74 -1.24 -5.97
N ASP A 248 -4.43 -2.37 -6.03
CA ASP A 248 -3.87 -3.63 -6.53
C ASP A 248 -4.16 -3.86 -8.02
N ALA A 249 -3.39 -4.74 -8.66
CA ALA A 249 -3.67 -5.30 -9.97
C ALA A 249 -5.05 -5.96 -10.01
N THR A 250 -5.76 -5.81 -11.13
CA THR A 250 -7.07 -6.47 -11.31
C THR A 250 -6.97 -7.99 -11.52
N LYS A 251 -5.74 -8.50 -11.69
CA LYS A 251 -5.40 -9.92 -11.86
C LYS A 251 -3.91 -10.14 -11.66
N GLY A 252 -3.53 -11.38 -11.39
CA GLY A 252 -2.18 -11.82 -11.11
C GLY A 252 -1.79 -11.58 -9.66
N TYR A 253 -0.49 -11.64 -9.41
CA TYR A 253 0.11 -11.52 -8.08
C TYR A 253 0.22 -10.05 -7.64
N SER A 254 -0.14 -9.76 -6.39
CA SER A 254 0.01 -8.42 -5.80
C SER A 254 0.48 -8.50 -4.35
N GLY A 255 1.17 -7.45 -3.87
CA GLY A 255 1.45 -7.26 -2.44
C GLY A 255 2.23 -8.38 -1.73
N GLY A 256 3.03 -9.17 -2.45
CA GLY A 256 3.73 -10.34 -1.87
C GLY A 256 2.92 -11.62 -1.82
N TYR A 257 1.77 -11.63 -2.50
CA TYR A 257 0.90 -12.78 -2.63
C TYR A 257 1.17 -13.58 -3.90
N HIS A 258 1.32 -14.89 -3.79
CA HIS A 258 1.57 -15.79 -4.92
C HIS A 258 0.30 -16.36 -5.56
N TYR A 259 -0.89 -15.86 -5.18
CA TYR A 259 -2.15 -16.20 -5.84
C TYR A 259 -2.75 -15.03 -6.62
N ASP A 260 -3.70 -15.35 -7.50
CA ASP A 260 -4.44 -14.37 -8.29
C ASP A 260 -5.31 -13.48 -7.38
N THR A 261 -5.15 -12.15 -7.46
CA THR A 261 -5.90 -11.16 -6.65
C THR A 261 -6.89 -10.35 -7.48
N ARG A 262 -7.74 -9.57 -6.81
CA ARG A 262 -8.63 -8.58 -7.43
C ARG A 262 -8.36 -7.18 -6.88
N GLY A 263 -8.33 -6.20 -7.76
CA GLY A 263 -7.88 -4.85 -7.44
C GLY A 263 -8.45 -3.82 -8.40
N MET A 264 -7.80 -2.68 -8.55
CA MET A 264 -8.33 -1.59 -9.38
C MET A 264 -7.40 -0.98 -10.42
N LEU A 265 -6.15 -1.44 -10.48
CA LEU A 265 -5.20 -1.07 -11.52
C LEU A 265 -5.57 -1.75 -12.84
N LYS A 266 -6.50 -1.15 -13.60
CA LYS A 266 -6.93 -1.62 -14.93
C LYS A 266 -5.79 -1.60 -15.96
N THR A 267 -4.80 -0.75 -15.74
CA THR A 267 -3.52 -0.74 -16.45
C THR A 267 -2.40 -0.77 -15.43
N LEU A 268 -1.44 -1.70 -15.57
CA LEU A 268 -0.33 -1.79 -14.63
C LEU A 268 0.70 -0.68 -14.92
N PRO A 269 1.07 0.15 -13.95
CA PRO A 269 2.11 1.15 -14.11
C PRO A 269 3.48 0.49 -14.28
N GLU A 270 4.30 1.05 -15.17
CA GLU A 270 5.66 0.58 -15.43
C GLU A 270 6.64 1.75 -15.31
N SER A 271 7.72 1.58 -14.55
CA SER A 271 8.75 2.63 -14.44
C SER A 271 9.45 2.86 -15.78
N PRO A 272 9.76 4.12 -16.15
CA PRO A 272 9.60 5.33 -15.35
C PRO A 272 8.26 6.07 -15.52
N ASN A 273 7.29 5.50 -16.23
CA ASN A 273 6.24 6.26 -16.90
C ASN A 273 4.95 6.37 -16.09
N PHE A 274 5.04 6.73 -14.82
CA PHE A 274 3.85 7.00 -14.01
C PHE A 274 4.12 7.87 -12.79
N LYS A 275 3.08 8.60 -12.40
CA LYS A 275 3.00 9.39 -11.18
C LYS A 275 1.89 8.87 -10.27
N VAL A 276 1.96 9.21 -8.99
CA VAL A 276 0.87 8.96 -8.04
C VAL A 276 0.48 10.27 -7.38
N ARG A 277 -0.82 10.54 -7.32
CA ARG A 277 -1.41 11.68 -6.62
C ARG A 277 -2.25 11.16 -5.47
N LEU A 278 -2.12 11.77 -4.29
CA LEU A 278 -2.94 11.43 -3.12
C LEU A 278 -2.92 12.57 -2.09
N SER A 279 -3.98 12.71 -1.30
CA SER A 279 -4.05 13.58 -0.14
C SER A 279 -3.92 12.76 1.13
N LEU A 280 -2.92 13.06 1.95
CA LEU A 280 -2.63 12.34 3.20
C LEU A 280 -2.55 13.34 4.36
N ASP A 281 -3.28 13.04 5.44
CA ASP A 281 -3.21 13.76 6.70
C ASP A 281 -3.04 12.78 7.86
N ILE A 282 -1.86 12.83 8.50
CA ILE A 282 -1.49 11.96 9.62
C ILE A 282 -1.83 12.69 10.91
N LYS A 283 -2.74 12.12 11.69
CA LYS A 283 -3.23 12.70 12.95
C LYS A 283 -2.46 12.17 14.14
N GLN A 284 -2.09 10.89 14.09
CA GLN A 284 -1.27 10.23 15.09
C GLN A 284 -0.35 9.19 14.45
N GLY A 285 0.91 9.14 14.89
CA GLY A 285 1.98 8.48 14.15
C GLY A 285 2.30 7.03 14.50
N GLY A 286 1.69 6.40 15.51
CA GLY A 286 2.03 5.02 15.92
C GLY A 286 3.35 4.87 16.70
N GLY A 287 3.88 5.96 17.25
CA GLY A 287 5.08 5.99 18.08
C GLY A 287 6.41 5.94 17.30
N PRO A 288 7.56 5.91 18.01
CA PRO A 288 8.89 6.05 17.40
C PRO A 288 9.34 4.84 16.57
N LYS A 289 8.65 3.70 16.73
CA LYS A 289 8.93 2.46 15.99
C LYS A 289 7.97 2.22 14.82
N SER A 290 7.08 3.15 14.53
CA SER A 290 6.24 3.02 13.34
C SER A 290 7.02 3.37 12.08
N GLN A 291 6.77 2.60 11.04
CA GLN A 291 7.14 2.90 9.67
C GLN A 291 5.85 3.28 8.95
N PHE A 292 5.59 4.59 8.89
CA PHE A 292 4.47 5.11 8.11
C PHE A 292 4.93 5.35 6.69
N TYR A 293 4.34 4.64 5.74
CA TYR A 293 4.68 4.72 4.34
C TYR A 293 3.78 5.74 3.65
N LEU A 294 4.39 6.84 3.19
CA LEU A 294 3.72 7.78 2.29
C LEU A 294 3.30 7.07 1.00
N ILE A 295 4.17 6.19 0.54
CA ILE A 295 3.91 5.27 -0.56
C ILE A 295 4.82 4.05 -0.39
N ASP A 296 4.22 2.88 -0.57
CA ASP A 296 4.89 1.60 -0.77
C ASP A 296 4.42 1.04 -2.12
N ILE A 297 5.36 0.59 -2.95
CA ILE A 297 5.05 -0.03 -4.24
C ILE A 297 5.58 -1.45 -4.28
N GLY A 298 4.68 -2.38 -4.62
CA GLY A 298 4.96 -3.81 -4.70
C GLY A 298 5.02 -4.31 -6.14
N SER A 299 5.96 -5.23 -6.41
CA SER A 299 6.13 -5.90 -7.70
C SER A 299 6.73 -7.30 -7.54
N CYS A 300 6.80 -8.07 -8.62
CA CYS A 300 7.38 -9.41 -8.63
C CYS A 300 8.15 -9.69 -9.92
N TRP A 301 9.40 -10.14 -9.77
CA TRP A 301 10.19 -10.76 -10.84
C TRP A 301 11.21 -11.76 -10.29
N LYS A 302 11.76 -12.65 -11.11
CA LYS A 302 12.80 -13.60 -10.71
C LYS A 302 14.18 -12.94 -10.75
N ASN A 303 15.17 -13.47 -10.04
CA ASN A 303 16.54 -12.92 -10.03
C ASN A 303 17.19 -12.89 -11.42
N ASN A 304 16.76 -13.75 -12.34
CA ASN A 304 17.20 -13.77 -13.74
C ASN A 304 16.46 -12.76 -14.65
N GLY A 305 15.64 -11.86 -14.09
CA GLY A 305 14.88 -10.84 -14.83
C GLY A 305 13.58 -11.34 -15.47
N ALA A 306 13.27 -12.63 -15.40
CA ALA A 306 11.99 -13.17 -15.88
C ALA A 306 10.83 -12.71 -15.00
N ARG A 307 9.62 -12.70 -15.55
CA ARG A 307 8.40 -12.43 -14.79
C ARG A 307 8.14 -13.56 -13.79
N CYS A 308 7.48 -13.21 -12.69
CA CYS A 308 6.94 -14.20 -11.77
C CYS A 308 5.86 -15.05 -12.43
N ASP A 309 5.76 -16.29 -11.99
CA ASP A 309 4.85 -17.33 -12.50
C ASP A 309 4.17 -18.14 -11.38
N GLY A 310 4.36 -17.73 -10.12
CA GLY A 310 3.78 -18.37 -8.94
C GLY A 310 4.69 -19.41 -8.31
N ASP A 311 5.89 -19.66 -8.88
CA ASP A 311 6.89 -20.52 -8.26
C ASP A 311 7.58 -19.81 -7.10
N VAL A 312 7.09 -20.07 -5.88
CA VAL A 312 7.59 -19.47 -4.64
C VAL A 312 9.09 -19.70 -4.36
N LEU A 313 9.73 -20.67 -5.02
CA LEU A 313 11.17 -20.92 -4.87
C LEU A 313 12.03 -19.95 -5.68
N THR A 314 11.51 -19.46 -6.80
CA THR A 314 12.27 -18.64 -7.76
C THR A 314 11.73 -17.22 -7.90
N ASP A 315 10.46 -17.01 -7.60
CA ASP A 315 9.83 -15.69 -7.55
C ASP A 315 10.41 -14.86 -6.40
N VAL A 316 10.45 -13.54 -6.62
CA VAL A 316 10.93 -12.58 -5.63
C VAL A 316 10.01 -11.37 -5.63
N THR A 317 9.38 -11.11 -4.49
CA THR A 317 8.61 -9.88 -4.26
C THR A 317 9.55 -8.71 -4.01
N ARG A 318 9.24 -7.55 -4.58
CA ARG A 318 10.07 -6.35 -4.43
C ARG A 318 9.26 -5.15 -4.02
N TYR A 319 9.82 -4.43 -3.05
CA TYR A 319 9.19 -3.25 -2.47
C TYR A 319 10.11 -2.04 -2.53
N SER A 320 9.48 -0.87 -2.68
CA SER A 320 10.11 0.43 -2.52
C SER A 320 9.23 1.29 -1.63
N GLU A 321 9.75 1.65 -0.47
CA GLU A 321 8.97 2.17 0.64
C GLU A 321 9.49 3.55 1.07
N MET A 322 8.66 4.60 1.03
CA MET A 322 9.02 5.92 1.55
C MET A 322 8.47 6.10 2.96
N ILE A 323 9.34 6.00 3.97
CA ILE A 323 8.97 6.20 5.37
C ILE A 323 8.95 7.69 5.71
N VAL A 324 7.87 8.21 6.29
CA VAL A 324 7.75 9.64 6.64
C VAL A 324 7.76 9.94 8.14
N ASN A 325 7.85 8.91 8.99
CA ASN A 325 8.03 9.11 10.42
C ASN A 325 9.41 9.77 10.68
N PRO A 326 9.46 11.00 11.24
CA PRO A 326 10.72 11.72 11.45
C PRO A 326 11.64 11.06 12.49
N GLU A 327 11.12 10.16 13.32
CA GLU A 327 11.90 9.44 14.32
C GLU A 327 12.64 8.23 13.73
N THR A 328 12.36 7.84 12.47
CA THR A 328 13.04 6.72 11.82
C THR A 328 14.48 7.10 11.41
N PRO A 329 15.51 6.45 11.98
CA PRO A 329 16.90 6.76 11.66
C PRO A 329 17.35 6.06 10.37
N ALA A 330 18.38 6.59 9.70
CA ALA A 330 19.06 5.83 8.65
C ALA A 330 19.90 4.70 9.25
N TRP A 331 19.64 3.44 8.88
CA TRP A 331 20.52 2.31 9.23
C TRP A 331 21.62 2.09 8.20
N CYS A 332 21.40 2.54 6.96
CA CYS A 332 22.42 2.69 5.96
C CYS A 332 23.38 3.83 6.35
N SER A 333 24.67 3.51 6.47
CA SER A 333 25.71 4.48 6.81
C SER A 333 27.08 4.06 6.26
N SER A 334 28.04 4.99 6.29
CA SER A 334 29.43 4.71 5.90
C SER A 334 30.12 3.65 6.79
N THR A 335 29.61 3.42 7.99
CA THR A 335 30.10 2.38 8.92
C THR A 335 29.25 1.11 8.90
N ASN A 336 28.10 1.13 8.23
CA ASN A 336 27.17 0.00 8.14
C ASN A 336 26.65 -0.19 6.71
N ILE A 337 27.59 -0.33 5.77
CA ILE A 337 27.32 -0.42 4.33
C ILE A 337 26.53 -1.69 3.91
N GLY A 338 26.40 -2.69 4.79
CA GLY A 338 25.59 -3.88 4.56
C GLY A 338 24.09 -3.60 4.50
N ASN A 339 23.65 -2.48 5.09
CA ASN A 339 22.28 -1.97 5.07
C ASN A 339 22.02 -1.01 3.90
N CYS A 340 23.02 -0.77 3.04
CA CYS A 340 22.94 0.16 1.93
C CYS A 340 22.83 -0.60 0.60
N PRO A 341 22.08 -0.06 -0.39
CA PRO A 341 22.15 -0.62 -1.74
C PRO A 341 23.59 -0.46 -2.29
N PRO A 342 24.07 -1.36 -3.16
CA PRO A 342 25.43 -1.32 -3.70
C PRO A 342 25.81 0.01 -4.38
N TYR A 343 24.83 0.68 -4.98
CA TYR A 343 25.03 1.99 -5.58
C TYR A 343 23.73 2.81 -5.60
N HIS A 344 23.89 4.12 -5.77
CA HIS A 344 22.84 5.07 -6.05
C HIS A 344 22.98 5.58 -7.49
N ILE A 345 21.86 5.83 -8.18
CA ILE A 345 21.84 6.46 -9.50
C ILE A 345 21.17 7.83 -9.39
N THR A 346 21.92 8.89 -9.71
CA THR A 346 21.39 10.26 -9.70
C THR A 346 20.42 10.49 -10.87
N PRO A 347 19.64 11.59 -10.86
CA PRO A 347 18.79 11.98 -12.00
C PRO A 347 19.54 12.09 -13.34
N ASN A 348 20.83 12.43 -13.29
CA ASN A 348 21.71 12.53 -14.47
C ASN A 348 22.38 11.20 -14.86
N ASN A 349 21.89 10.06 -14.36
CA ASN A 349 22.44 8.72 -14.59
C ASN A 349 23.86 8.49 -14.06
N THR A 350 24.33 9.30 -13.11
CA THR A 350 25.62 9.07 -12.45
C THR A 350 25.46 7.97 -11.43
N LYS A 351 26.25 6.89 -11.57
CA LYS A 351 26.34 5.82 -10.56
C LYS A 351 27.34 6.22 -9.47
N ILE A 352 26.88 6.23 -8.22
CA ILE A 352 27.69 6.47 -7.03
C ILE A 352 27.73 5.19 -6.21
N LEU A 353 28.90 4.60 -6.03
CA LEU A 353 29.06 3.37 -5.26
C LEU A 353 28.92 3.66 -3.77
N ARG A 354 28.38 2.71 -2.99
CA ARG A 354 28.23 2.85 -1.53
C ARG A 354 29.54 2.97 -0.75
N ASN A 355 30.68 2.75 -1.41
CA ASN A 355 32.01 2.95 -0.82
C ASN A 355 32.57 4.36 -1.10
N ASP A 356 31.94 5.14 -1.97
CA ASP A 356 32.24 6.56 -2.14
C ASP A 356 31.57 7.36 -1.01
N THR A 357 32.23 7.37 0.14
CA THR A 357 31.69 7.97 1.37
C THR A 357 31.49 9.48 1.27
N ALA A 358 32.12 10.14 0.29
CA ALA A 358 31.98 11.58 0.08
C ALA A 358 30.69 11.95 -0.65
N HIS A 359 30.15 11.06 -1.48
CA HIS A 359 29.04 11.38 -2.37
C HIS A 359 27.81 10.47 -2.22
N PHE A 360 27.96 9.28 -1.63
CA PHE A 360 26.82 8.37 -1.47
C PHE A 360 25.79 8.95 -0.48
N PRO A 361 24.50 9.00 -0.83
CA PRO A 361 23.49 9.67 -0.01
C PRO A 361 22.96 8.73 1.09
N TYR A 362 23.81 8.37 2.06
CA TYR A 362 23.45 7.41 3.12
C TYR A 362 22.15 7.79 3.85
N GLY A 363 21.97 9.07 4.18
CA GLY A 363 20.78 9.56 4.89
C GLY A 363 19.48 9.47 4.11
N ALA A 364 19.54 9.14 2.82
CA ALA A 364 18.37 8.95 1.97
C ALA A 364 17.79 7.53 2.05
N TYR A 365 18.54 6.59 2.62
CA TYR A 365 18.17 5.18 2.75
C TYR A 365 18.03 4.80 4.23
N HIS A 366 16.87 4.26 4.61
CA HIS A 366 16.73 3.59 5.89
C HIS A 366 17.49 2.26 5.86
N TYR A 367 17.08 1.36 4.96
CA TYR A 367 17.54 -0.01 4.91
C TYR A 367 17.35 -0.60 3.51
N TYR A 368 18.35 -1.35 3.05
CA TYR A 368 18.25 -2.24 1.89
C TYR A 368 18.51 -3.67 2.38
N CYS A 369 17.64 -4.59 1.96
CA CYS A 369 17.86 -6.01 2.14
C CYS A 369 17.67 -6.76 0.84
N ALA A 370 18.59 -7.69 0.59
CA ALA A 370 18.63 -8.51 -0.61
C ALA A 370 17.70 -9.73 -0.51
N PRO A 371 17.32 -10.33 -1.64
CA PRO A 371 16.48 -11.51 -1.61
C PRO A 371 17.24 -12.74 -1.13
N GLY A 372 16.59 -13.56 -0.29
CA GLY A 372 17.20 -14.73 0.34
C GLY A 372 17.59 -15.86 -0.63
N ASN A 373 17.05 -15.83 -1.86
CA ASN A 373 17.38 -16.78 -2.93
C ASN A 373 18.42 -16.22 -3.94
N ALA A 374 19.04 -15.07 -3.68
CA ALA A 374 20.10 -14.52 -4.51
C ALA A 374 21.40 -15.33 -4.43
N GLN A 375 22.08 -15.53 -5.56
CA GLN A 375 23.29 -16.36 -5.65
C GLN A 375 24.60 -15.56 -5.71
N HIS A 376 24.54 -14.27 -6.07
CA HIS A 376 25.72 -13.46 -6.41
C HIS A 376 25.77 -12.13 -5.67
N LEU A 377 25.34 -12.10 -4.41
CA LEU A 377 25.31 -10.88 -3.59
C LEU A 377 26.71 -10.32 -3.32
N GLU A 378 26.86 -9.02 -3.53
CA GLU A 378 28.09 -8.30 -3.23
C GLU A 378 28.22 -8.04 -1.72
N LYS A 379 29.23 -8.67 -1.09
CA LYS A 379 29.50 -8.50 0.34
C LYS A 379 30.07 -7.10 0.65
N PRO A 380 29.72 -6.50 1.80
CA PRO A 380 28.74 -6.99 2.78
C PRO A 380 27.29 -6.73 2.34
N TYR A 381 26.36 -7.57 2.81
CA TYR A 381 24.94 -7.45 2.53
C TYR A 381 24.12 -7.91 3.73
N SER A 382 22.88 -7.46 3.80
CA SER A 382 21.82 -8.05 4.61
C SER A 382 20.80 -8.73 3.69
N THR A 383 20.16 -9.81 4.17
CA THR A 383 19.02 -10.43 3.50
C THR A 383 17.73 -10.07 4.21
N CYS A 384 16.63 -9.99 3.49
CA CYS A 384 15.33 -9.72 4.11
C CYS A 384 14.89 -10.88 5.01
N ASP A 385 13.89 -10.62 5.86
CA ASP A 385 13.25 -11.67 6.64
C ASP A 385 12.73 -12.75 5.66
N PRO A 386 13.14 -14.02 5.83
CA PRO A 386 12.84 -15.06 4.84
C PRO A 386 11.44 -15.65 5.00
N TYR A 387 10.65 -15.16 5.96
CA TYR A 387 9.38 -15.76 6.37
C TYR A 387 8.18 -14.81 6.28
N SER A 388 8.40 -13.49 6.17
CA SER A 388 7.31 -12.50 6.08
C SER A 388 6.43 -12.66 4.82
N ASN A 389 6.94 -13.33 3.78
CA ASN A 389 6.21 -13.65 2.56
C ASN A 389 6.42 -15.14 2.21
N PRO A 390 5.52 -15.76 1.43
CA PRO A 390 5.69 -17.15 1.00
C PRO A 390 6.98 -17.37 0.19
N GLN A 391 7.33 -16.41 -0.68
CA GLN A 391 8.56 -16.38 -1.48
C GLN A 391 9.58 -15.37 -0.94
N ALA A 392 10.80 -15.39 -1.48
CA ALA A 392 11.83 -14.41 -1.13
C ALA A 392 11.35 -12.97 -1.42
N GLN A 393 11.87 -12.02 -0.65
CA GLN A 393 11.57 -10.59 -0.83
C GLN A 393 12.84 -9.75 -0.88
N GLU A 394 12.77 -8.59 -1.53
CA GLU A 394 13.80 -7.57 -1.56
C GLU A 394 13.18 -6.20 -1.26
N LEU A 395 13.77 -5.46 -0.32
CA LEU A 395 13.23 -4.19 0.18
C LEU A 395 14.22 -3.05 -0.01
N LEU A 396 13.68 -1.91 -0.41
CA LEU A 396 14.34 -0.61 -0.39
C LEU A 396 13.50 0.37 0.43
N GLN A 397 13.95 0.63 1.64
CA GLN A 397 13.32 1.59 2.54
C GLN A 397 14.05 2.94 2.44
N LEU A 398 13.31 3.97 2.07
CA LEU A 398 13.78 5.32 1.80
C LEU A 398 13.34 6.27 2.92
N LEU A 399 14.11 7.34 3.10
CA LEU A 399 13.83 8.43 4.04
C LEU A 399 13.74 9.78 3.32
N PRO A 400 13.04 10.78 3.89
CA PRO A 400 12.98 12.13 3.34
C PRO A 400 14.38 12.71 3.17
N HIS A 401 14.70 13.12 1.93
CA HIS A 401 16.05 13.60 1.61
C HIS A 401 16.02 14.50 0.37
N PRO A 402 16.86 15.55 0.27
CA PRO A 402 16.82 16.50 -0.85
C PRO A 402 17.01 15.85 -2.23
N ILE A 403 17.69 14.71 -2.29
CA ILE A 403 17.93 13.97 -3.54
C ILE A 403 16.65 13.41 -4.17
N TRP A 404 15.55 13.33 -3.41
CA TRP A 404 14.25 12.90 -3.90
C TRP A 404 13.37 14.05 -4.39
N GLY A 405 13.81 15.30 -4.21
CA GLY A 405 13.00 16.50 -4.46
C GLY A 405 12.54 16.65 -5.91
N GLU A 406 13.36 16.24 -6.88
CA GLU A 406 12.98 16.27 -8.31
C GLU A 406 11.80 15.33 -8.64
N TYR A 407 11.57 14.30 -7.80
CA TYR A 407 10.45 13.37 -7.95
C TYR A 407 9.22 13.80 -7.13
N GLY A 408 9.24 14.97 -6.48
CA GLY A 408 8.12 15.46 -5.64
C GLY A 408 8.02 14.81 -4.25
N TYR A 409 8.99 13.97 -3.88
CA TYR A 409 9.02 13.29 -2.58
C TYR A 409 9.48 14.23 -1.44
N PRO A 410 9.19 13.86 -0.17
CA PRO A 410 9.69 14.57 1.02
C PRO A 410 11.19 14.84 0.96
N THR A 411 11.59 16.08 1.29
CA THR A 411 13.01 16.49 1.23
C THR A 411 13.67 16.58 2.60
N LYS A 412 12.87 16.63 3.66
CA LYS A 412 13.33 16.73 5.05
C LYS A 412 12.44 15.88 5.96
N GLN A 413 13.02 15.34 7.03
CA GLN A 413 12.25 14.65 8.07
C GLN A 413 11.14 15.58 8.61
N GLY A 414 9.92 15.05 8.72
CA GLY A 414 8.74 15.80 9.15
C GLY A 414 7.90 16.43 8.02
N ASP A 415 8.38 16.42 6.78
CA ASP A 415 7.56 16.79 5.62
C ASP A 415 6.37 15.82 5.47
N GLY A 416 5.14 16.36 5.51
CA GLY A 416 3.92 15.54 5.45
C GLY A 416 3.56 14.77 6.70
N TRP A 417 4.26 15.01 7.81
CA TRP A 417 3.97 14.37 9.09
C TRP A 417 2.83 15.08 9.85
N ILE A 418 2.68 14.78 11.14
CA ILE A 418 1.60 15.27 12.00
C ILE A 418 1.49 16.81 11.97
N GLY A 419 0.28 17.31 11.70
CA GLY A 419 -0.01 18.74 11.56
C GLY A 419 0.44 19.36 10.23
N ASN A 420 0.88 18.54 9.29
CA ASN A 420 1.42 18.93 7.99
C ASN A 420 0.80 18.14 6.83
N GLY A 421 -0.48 17.77 6.98
CA GLY A 421 -1.26 17.07 5.95
C GLY A 421 -1.29 17.84 4.63
N ARG A 422 -1.18 17.11 3.51
CA ARG A 422 -1.06 17.71 2.18
C ARG A 422 -1.42 16.74 1.06
N THR A 423 -1.63 17.31 -0.13
CA THR A 423 -1.70 16.55 -1.37
C THR A 423 -0.32 16.43 -1.99
N TRP A 424 0.06 15.20 -2.31
CA TRP A 424 1.28 14.82 -2.98
C TRP A 424 1.04 14.57 -4.46
N GLU A 425 2.02 14.92 -5.29
CA GLU A 425 2.17 14.40 -6.65
C GLU A 425 3.59 13.87 -6.78
N LEU A 426 3.72 12.55 -6.77
CA LEU A 426 4.98 11.82 -6.72
C LEU A 426 5.30 11.25 -8.11
N ASP A 427 6.50 11.51 -8.62
CA ASP A 427 7.06 10.79 -9.77
C ASP A 427 7.63 9.45 -9.33
N VAL A 428 6.70 8.56 -8.99
CA VAL A 428 6.98 7.21 -8.48
C VAL A 428 7.71 6.38 -9.53
N GLY A 429 7.30 6.47 -10.79
CA GLY A 429 7.95 5.80 -11.90
C GLY A 429 9.39 6.29 -12.08
N GLY A 430 9.60 7.60 -12.14
CA GLY A 430 10.91 8.23 -12.26
C GLY A 430 11.86 7.77 -11.16
N LEU A 431 11.44 7.88 -9.89
CA LEU A 431 12.26 7.47 -8.75
C LEU A 431 12.56 5.96 -8.80
N SER A 432 11.52 5.14 -8.89
CA SER A 432 11.63 3.68 -8.83
C SER A 432 12.44 3.09 -9.97
N SER A 433 12.58 3.77 -11.12
CA SER A 433 13.45 3.35 -12.23
C SER A 433 14.94 3.41 -11.90
N ARG A 434 15.33 4.22 -10.92
CA ARG A 434 16.74 4.48 -10.54
C ARG A 434 17.19 3.74 -9.29
N LEU A 435 16.24 3.20 -8.54
CA LEU A 435 16.53 2.39 -7.37
C LEU A 435 17.23 1.08 -7.75
N TYR A 436 18.06 0.59 -6.83
CA TYR A 436 18.78 -0.67 -7.01
C TYR A 436 17.88 -1.85 -6.67
N PHE A 437 17.70 -2.78 -7.61
CA PHE A 437 17.13 -4.10 -7.32
C PHE A 437 18.08 -5.16 -7.84
N TYR A 438 18.30 -6.20 -7.06
CA TYR A 438 19.20 -7.29 -7.36
C TYR A 438 18.72 -8.07 -8.59
N GLN A 439 19.69 -8.38 -9.44
CA GLN A 439 19.56 -9.30 -10.56
C GLN A 439 20.85 -10.12 -10.69
N ASP A 440 20.72 -11.37 -11.12
CA ASP A 440 21.87 -12.24 -11.34
C ASP A 440 22.76 -11.66 -12.46
N PRO A 441 24.09 -11.68 -12.31
CA PRO A 441 25.01 -11.18 -13.32
C PRO A 441 24.76 -11.80 -14.70
N GLY A 442 24.72 -10.95 -15.73
CA GLY A 442 24.47 -11.38 -17.11
C GLY A 442 23.00 -11.64 -17.46
N SER A 443 22.08 -11.49 -16.51
CA SER A 443 20.64 -11.55 -16.81
C SER A 443 20.14 -10.33 -17.60
N PRO A 444 19.09 -10.47 -18.42
CA PRO A 444 18.43 -9.33 -19.03
C PRO A 444 17.78 -8.43 -17.95
N PRO A 445 17.72 -7.11 -18.14
CA PRO A 445 17.05 -6.22 -17.20
C PRO A 445 15.58 -6.60 -17.00
N ALA A 446 15.16 -6.68 -15.74
CA ALA A 446 13.77 -6.92 -15.40
C ALA A 446 12.90 -5.71 -15.81
N ARG A 447 11.68 -5.98 -16.29
CA ARG A 447 10.67 -4.93 -16.45
C ARG A 447 10.07 -4.59 -15.09
N ARG A 448 10.08 -3.31 -14.72
CA ARG A 448 9.58 -2.81 -13.43
C ARG A 448 8.11 -2.43 -13.53
N ILE A 449 7.26 -3.46 -13.59
CA ILE A 449 5.80 -3.33 -13.62
C ILE A 449 5.29 -3.47 -12.19
N TRP A 450 4.60 -2.47 -11.67
CA TRP A 450 4.13 -2.47 -10.28
C TRP A 450 2.69 -2.96 -10.21
N THR A 451 2.46 -3.91 -9.31
CA THR A 451 1.14 -4.55 -9.15
C THR A 451 0.42 -4.10 -7.89
N SER A 452 1.12 -3.45 -6.94
CA SER A 452 0.57 -2.89 -5.71
C SER A 452 1.07 -1.47 -5.50
N ILE A 453 0.19 -0.56 -5.07
CA ILE A 453 0.55 0.79 -4.63
C ILE A 453 -0.23 1.09 -3.36
N ASP A 454 0.49 1.30 -2.28
CA ASP A 454 -0.03 1.16 -0.92
C ASP A 454 0.30 2.40 -0.09
N VAL A 455 -0.61 2.74 0.82
CA VAL A 455 -0.42 3.83 1.79
C VAL A 455 -0.91 3.36 3.15
N GLY A 456 -0.12 3.61 4.19
CA GLY A 456 -0.52 3.38 5.56
C GLY A 456 0.69 3.13 6.45
N THR A 457 0.52 2.35 7.51
CA THR A 457 1.55 2.22 8.54
C THR A 457 1.77 0.78 8.97
N GLU A 458 3.03 0.49 9.30
CA GLU A 458 3.48 -0.67 10.03
C GLU A 458 3.99 -0.21 11.39
N VAL A 459 3.33 -0.59 12.47
CA VAL A 459 3.87 -0.39 13.82
C VAL A 459 4.79 -1.55 14.12
N PHE A 460 6.10 -1.30 14.26
CA PHE A 460 7.05 -2.36 14.54
C PHE A 460 7.20 -2.63 16.04
N VAL A 461 7.21 -3.93 16.42
CA VAL A 461 7.38 -4.51 17.77
C VAL A 461 7.54 -3.45 18.89
N SER A 462 6.40 -2.98 19.38
CA SER A 462 6.33 -2.02 20.49
C SER A 462 6.13 -2.71 21.84
N ASP A 463 6.78 -2.19 22.87
CA ASP A 463 6.60 -2.57 24.27
C ASP A 463 5.39 -1.86 24.92
N GLN A 464 4.79 -0.92 24.19
CA GLN A 464 3.63 -0.14 24.60
C GLN A 464 2.54 -0.22 23.54
N ASP A 465 1.30 0.05 23.95
CA ASP A 465 0.22 0.19 22.99
C ASP A 465 0.41 1.49 22.22
N GLN A 466 0.55 1.37 20.90
CA GLN A 466 0.70 2.49 20.00
C GLN A 466 -0.60 2.71 19.25
N VAL A 467 -0.92 3.96 18.97
CA VAL A 467 -2.07 4.34 18.15
C VAL A 467 -1.58 5.16 16.97
N ALA A 468 -2.03 4.80 15.77
CA ALA A 468 -1.87 5.56 14.55
C ALA A 468 -3.25 5.92 13.99
N GLU A 469 -3.39 7.16 13.52
CA GLU A 469 -4.62 7.68 12.92
C GLU A 469 -4.27 8.55 11.72
N TRP A 470 -4.93 8.35 10.59
CA TRP A 470 -4.71 9.14 9.37
C TRP A 470 -5.95 9.16 8.47
N THR A 471 -5.98 10.11 7.55
CA THR A 471 -6.97 10.16 6.47
C THR A 471 -6.30 10.16 5.10
N LEU A 472 -6.90 9.46 4.15
CA LEU A 472 -6.46 9.34 2.77
C LEU A 472 -7.61 9.67 1.81
N SER A 473 -7.34 10.48 0.79
CA SER A 473 -8.29 10.81 -0.28
C SER A 473 -7.55 11.18 -1.57
N ASP A 474 -8.30 11.46 -2.65
CA ASP A 474 -7.75 11.93 -3.94
C ASP A 474 -6.69 11.00 -4.55
N PHE A 475 -6.74 9.70 -4.24
CA PHE A 475 -5.76 8.75 -4.71
C PHE A 475 -5.97 8.45 -6.21
N ASP A 476 -4.96 8.72 -7.02
CA ASP A 476 -4.90 8.42 -8.44
C ASP A 476 -3.49 7.94 -8.85
N VAL A 477 -3.43 7.10 -9.87
CA VAL A 477 -2.19 6.59 -10.50
C VAL A 477 -2.21 7.03 -11.95
N ILE A 478 -1.33 7.94 -12.33
CA ILE A 478 -1.39 8.67 -13.60
C ILE A 478 -0.25 8.17 -14.50
N LEU A 479 -0.59 7.58 -15.64
CA LEU A 479 0.39 7.16 -16.65
C LEU A 479 0.91 8.39 -17.42
N THR A 480 2.22 8.47 -17.63
CA THR A 480 2.89 9.68 -18.17
C THR A 480 3.67 9.44 -19.44
#